data_AF-A0A7Y5VZF6-F1
#
_entry.id   AF-A0A7Y5VZF6-F1
#
_cell.length_a   1.000
_cell.length_b   1.000
_cell.length_c   1.000
_cell.angle_alpha   90.00
_cell.angle_beta   90.00
_cell.angle_gamma   90.00
#
_symmetry.space_group_name_H-M   'P 1'
#
loop_
_entity.id
_entity.type
_entity.pdbx_description
1 polymer ?
#
loop_
_entity_poly.entity_id
_entity_poly.type
_entity_poly.pdbx_seq_one_letter_code
_entity_poly.pdbx_strand_id
1 'polypeptide(L)'
;MGRPMHHCGRCGTDLTRLRAVRDPVYGLPLVRCPSCGLTLARRRHPAPVWTRRICRAIPVFFVLLAQAIIIPIVTMGFLGMAALLADEIVMIGWSRDGTLRPDSFYALLDRYAEYPEEMGALIGMICIAGLVGVWMGLFMRHWKRWALFAAWMAFVLGYIGLDVLRAQWSGPRWFFAPLLGEPWAKTPLQGAMWVIVVLASLPITFALMAFGGAVARALNRRRIARRKKMLVRLRHARTPRSGRTT
;
A
#
# COMPACT_ATOMS: atom_id res chain seq x y z
N MET A 1 2.64 -9.58 -41.94
CA MET A 1 2.26 -9.80 -40.52
C MET A 1 0.86 -10.44 -40.47
N GLY A 2 0.75 -11.74 -40.19
CA GLY A 2 -0.52 -12.48 -40.25
C GLY A 2 -1.14 -12.72 -38.87
N ARG A 3 -2.44 -12.44 -38.72
CA ARG A 3 -3.21 -12.72 -37.50
C ARG A 3 -3.17 -14.22 -37.15
N PRO A 4 -3.24 -14.60 -35.86
CA PRO A 4 -3.40 -16.00 -35.48
C PRO A 4 -4.73 -16.53 -36.06
N MET A 5 -4.64 -17.38 -37.08
CA MET A 5 -5.81 -17.96 -37.72
C MET A 5 -6.38 -19.06 -36.82
N HIS A 6 -7.51 -18.76 -36.22
CA HIS A 6 -8.32 -19.68 -35.44
C HIS A 6 -9.23 -20.56 -36.33
N HIS A 7 -9.32 -20.23 -37.62
CA HIS A 7 -10.11 -20.93 -38.62
C HIS A 7 -9.22 -21.52 -39.71
N CYS A 8 -9.68 -22.61 -40.32
CA CYS A 8 -9.05 -23.16 -41.52
C CYS A 8 -9.19 -22.16 -42.68
N GLY A 9 -8.07 -21.75 -43.28
CA GLY A 9 -8.09 -20.83 -44.43
C GLY A 9 -8.77 -21.38 -45.68
N ARG A 10 -9.05 -22.70 -45.74
CA ARG A 10 -9.70 -23.36 -46.89
C ARG A 10 -11.19 -23.63 -46.69
N CYS A 11 -11.58 -24.19 -45.55
CA CYS A 11 -12.98 -24.59 -45.29
C CYS A 11 -13.67 -23.81 -44.16
N GLY A 12 -12.98 -22.85 -43.52
CA GLY A 12 -13.55 -22.03 -42.44
C GLY A 12 -13.72 -22.74 -41.08
N THR A 13 -13.51 -24.05 -41.01
CA THR A 13 -13.64 -24.85 -39.77
C THR A 13 -12.82 -24.26 -38.62
N ASP A 14 -13.43 -24.15 -37.43
CA ASP A 14 -12.77 -23.66 -36.22
C ASP A 14 -11.76 -24.70 -35.70
N LEU A 15 -10.49 -24.28 -35.62
CA LEU A 15 -9.35 -25.11 -35.20
C LEU A 15 -8.93 -24.81 -33.74
N THR A 16 -9.68 -24.00 -33.00
CA THR A 16 -9.30 -23.54 -31.65
C THR A 16 -9.16 -24.69 -30.65
N ARG A 17 -10.03 -25.70 -30.74
CA ARG A 17 -10.13 -26.81 -29.79
C ARG A 17 -9.25 -28.01 -30.13
N LEU A 18 -8.69 -28.04 -31.33
CA LEU A 18 -7.82 -29.13 -31.77
C LEU A 18 -6.43 -29.02 -31.14
N ARG A 19 -5.90 -30.16 -30.69
CA ARG A 19 -4.55 -30.27 -30.14
C ARG A 19 -3.55 -30.09 -31.28
N ALA A 20 -2.58 -29.19 -31.11
CA ALA A 20 -1.49 -29.05 -32.06
C ALA A 20 -0.43 -30.12 -31.80
N VAL A 21 0.01 -30.78 -32.86
CA VAL A 21 1.14 -31.72 -32.85
C VAL A 21 2.40 -30.94 -33.25
N ARG A 22 3.54 -31.20 -32.60
CA ARG A 22 4.80 -30.56 -32.99
C ARG A 22 5.39 -31.29 -34.18
N ASP A 23 5.80 -30.51 -35.17
CA ASP A 23 6.63 -30.99 -36.27
C ASP A 23 8.00 -31.45 -35.75
N PRO A 24 8.47 -32.67 -36.07
CA PRO A 24 9.79 -33.14 -35.67
C PRO A 24 10.95 -32.35 -36.31
N VAL A 25 10.77 -31.75 -37.48
CA VAL A 25 11.86 -31.07 -38.20
C VAL A 25 12.00 -29.60 -37.76
N TYR A 26 10.90 -28.85 -37.79
CA TYR A 26 10.92 -27.40 -37.52
C TYR A 26 10.36 -27.02 -36.14
N GLY A 27 9.86 -27.98 -35.35
CA GLY A 27 9.30 -27.72 -34.01
C GLY A 27 8.01 -26.89 -34.01
N LEU A 28 7.43 -26.65 -35.18
CA LEU A 28 6.25 -25.81 -35.35
C LEU A 28 5.00 -26.55 -34.86
N PRO A 29 4.10 -25.89 -34.10
CA PRO A 29 2.82 -26.49 -33.72
C PRO A 29 1.88 -26.53 -34.93
N LEU A 30 1.70 -27.72 -35.50
CA LEU A 30 0.83 -27.98 -36.64
C LEU A 30 -0.55 -28.46 -36.15
N VAL A 31 -1.62 -28.02 -36.82
CA VAL A 31 -2.98 -28.52 -36.63
C VAL A 31 -3.50 -28.99 -37.98
N ARG A 32 -3.99 -30.23 -38.04
CA ARG A 32 -4.63 -30.78 -39.23
C ARG A 32 -6.14 -30.54 -39.15
N CYS A 33 -6.72 -29.94 -40.18
CA CYS A 33 -8.15 -29.73 -40.24
C CYS A 33 -8.87 -31.07 -40.45
N PRO A 34 -9.87 -31.45 -39.61
CA PRO A 34 -10.59 -32.71 -39.77
C PRO A 34 -11.49 -32.71 -41.00
N SER A 35 -12.00 -31.55 -41.43
CA SER A 35 -12.96 -31.46 -42.54
C SER A 35 -12.31 -31.49 -43.92
N CYS A 36 -11.16 -30.83 -44.09
CA CYS A 36 -10.53 -30.70 -45.42
C CYS A 36 -9.09 -31.23 -45.47
N GLY A 37 -8.59 -31.84 -44.39
CA GLY A 37 -7.26 -32.45 -44.31
C GLY A 37 -6.08 -31.47 -44.34
N LEU A 38 -6.31 -30.17 -44.50
CA LEU A 38 -5.26 -29.15 -44.63
C LEU A 38 -4.49 -29.00 -43.31
N THR A 39 -3.17 -29.07 -43.39
CA THR A 39 -2.26 -28.85 -42.26
C THR A 39 -1.89 -27.38 -42.19
N LEU A 40 -2.13 -26.75 -41.03
CA LEU A 40 -1.86 -25.32 -40.81
C LEU A 40 -0.94 -25.15 -39.60
N ALA A 41 0.06 -24.27 -39.75
CA ALA A 41 0.91 -23.88 -38.64
C ALA A 41 0.17 -22.93 -37.69
N ARG A 42 -0.08 -23.37 -36.46
CA ARG A 42 -0.73 -22.56 -35.44
C ARG A 42 0.26 -21.55 -34.90
N ARG A 43 0.33 -20.36 -35.52
CA ARG A 43 1.07 -19.21 -34.96
C ARG A 43 0.44 -18.76 -33.64
N ARG A 44 0.76 -19.42 -32.53
CA ARG A 44 0.73 -18.75 -31.22
C ARG A 44 1.84 -17.72 -31.28
N HIS A 45 1.54 -16.45 -31.05
CA HIS A 45 2.58 -15.46 -30.80
C HIS A 45 3.51 -16.05 -29.72
N PRO A 46 4.77 -16.40 -30.05
CA PRO A 46 5.69 -17.01 -29.12
C PRO A 46 6.27 -15.87 -28.29
N ALA A 47 5.44 -15.17 -27.52
CA ALA A 47 5.97 -14.56 -26.32
C ALA A 47 6.27 -15.75 -25.41
N PRO A 48 7.55 -16.11 -25.16
CA PRO A 48 7.87 -17.21 -24.27
C PRO A 48 7.09 -17.05 -22.97
N VAL A 49 6.62 -18.16 -22.40
CA VAL A 49 5.82 -18.12 -21.17
C VAL A 49 6.53 -17.29 -20.08
N TRP A 50 7.86 -17.30 -20.10
CA TRP A 50 8.74 -16.47 -19.28
C TRP A 50 8.59 -14.95 -19.52
N THR A 51 8.53 -14.44 -20.76
CA THR A 51 8.29 -13.01 -20.99
C THR A 51 6.91 -12.57 -20.51
N ARG A 52 5.87 -13.40 -20.65
CA ARG A 52 4.56 -13.09 -20.06
C ARG A 52 4.59 -13.07 -18.53
N ARG A 53 5.41 -13.93 -17.91
CA ARG A 53 5.63 -13.92 -16.45
C ARG A 53 6.38 -12.66 -16.03
N ILE A 54 7.45 -12.28 -16.74
CA ILE A 54 8.23 -11.07 -16.48
C ILE A 54 7.39 -9.81 -16.66
N CYS A 55 6.67 -9.66 -17.77
CA CYS A 55 5.81 -8.50 -17.99
C CYS A 55 4.70 -8.35 -16.93
N ARG A 56 4.31 -9.45 -16.27
CA ARG A 56 3.41 -9.42 -15.11
C ARG A 56 4.14 -9.16 -13.79
N ALA A 57 5.39 -9.59 -13.66
CA ALA A 57 6.21 -9.43 -12.47
C ALA A 57 6.78 -8.01 -12.34
N ILE A 58 7.18 -7.37 -13.44
CA ILE A 58 7.71 -6.00 -13.47
C ILE A 58 6.83 -4.99 -12.70
N PRO A 59 5.52 -4.86 -12.99
CA PRO A 59 4.69 -3.91 -12.26
C PRO A 59 4.52 -4.29 -10.78
N VAL A 60 4.54 -5.59 -10.45
CA VAL A 60 4.49 -6.05 -9.05
C VAL A 60 5.77 -5.68 -8.32
N PHE A 61 6.92 -5.87 -8.96
CA PHE A 61 8.23 -5.49 -8.43
C PHE A 61 8.31 -3.98 -8.16
N PHE A 62 7.91 -3.14 -9.12
CA PHE A 62 7.88 -1.69 -8.92
C PHE A 62 6.93 -1.27 -7.79
N VAL A 63 5.79 -1.93 -7.63
CA VAL A 63 4.87 -1.67 -6.51
C VAL A 63 5.51 -2.07 -5.18
N LEU A 64 6.19 -3.22 -5.11
CA LEU A 64 6.88 -3.66 -3.90
C LEU A 64 8.06 -2.74 -3.55
N LEU A 65 8.85 -2.32 -4.55
CA LEU A 65 9.94 -1.37 -4.38
C LEU A 65 9.42 -0.02 -3.88
N ALA A 66 8.35 0.49 -4.49
CA ALA A 66 7.70 1.72 -4.04
C ALA A 66 7.19 1.59 -2.59
N GLN A 67 6.62 0.44 -2.20
CA GLN A 67 6.22 0.20 -0.82
C GLN A 67 7.41 0.15 0.14
N ALA A 68 8.51 -0.49 -0.25
CA ALA A 68 9.73 -0.55 0.55
C ALA A 68 10.33 0.84 0.84
N ILE A 69 10.08 1.83 -0.03
CA ILE A 69 10.51 3.23 0.14
C ILE A 69 9.47 4.05 0.92
N ILE A 70 8.19 3.91 0.58
CA ILE A 70 7.11 4.71 1.19
C ILE A 70 6.93 4.35 2.67
N ILE A 71 7.02 3.07 3.05
CA ILE A 71 6.87 2.62 4.43
C ILE A 71 7.83 3.34 5.38
N PRO A 72 9.16 3.31 5.19
CA PRO A 72 10.08 3.98 6.10
C PRO A 72 9.88 5.49 6.10
N ILE A 73 9.62 6.13 4.96
CA ILE A 73 9.40 7.59 4.90
C ILE A 73 8.18 7.99 5.73
N VAL A 74 7.03 7.34 5.48
CA VAL A 74 5.78 7.66 6.14
C VAL A 74 5.87 7.34 7.64
N THR A 75 6.57 6.25 8.00
CA THR A 75 6.70 5.85 9.40
C THR A 75 7.68 6.75 10.16
N MET A 76 8.82 7.12 9.56
CA MET A 76 9.75 8.11 10.13
C MET A 76 9.06 9.47 10.29
N GLY A 77 8.29 9.92 9.30
CA GLY A 77 7.52 11.16 9.39
C GLY A 77 6.49 11.11 10.51
N PHE A 78 5.75 10.00 10.63
CA PHE A 78 4.77 9.82 11.70
C PHE A 78 5.41 9.86 13.09
N LEU A 79 6.50 9.11 13.27
CA LEU A 79 7.22 9.04 14.55
C LEU A 79 7.89 10.38 14.90
N GLY A 80 8.43 11.09 13.90
CA GLY A 80 9.03 12.40 14.05
C GLY A 80 8.00 13.46 14.46
N MET A 81 6.84 13.51 13.82
CA MET A 81 5.76 14.43 14.21
C MET A 81 5.21 14.12 15.60
N ALA A 82 5.08 12.83 15.95
CA ALA A 82 4.67 12.45 17.29
C ALA A 82 5.70 12.90 18.35
N ALA A 83 7.00 12.84 18.03
CA ALA A 83 8.05 13.29 18.93
C ALA A 83 8.04 14.81 19.11
N LEU A 84 7.86 15.57 18.03
CA LEU A 84 7.72 17.03 18.07
C LEU A 84 6.52 17.46 18.93
N LEU A 85 5.36 16.85 18.70
CA LEU A 85 4.15 17.16 19.47
C LEU A 85 4.31 16.80 20.96
N ALA A 86 4.97 15.68 21.26
CA ALA A 86 5.25 15.29 22.63
C ALA A 86 6.18 16.28 23.33
N ASP A 87 7.16 16.82 22.62
CA ASP A 87 8.08 17.83 23.15
C ASP A 87 7.36 19.14 23.47
N GLU A 88 6.47 19.62 22.57
CA GLU A 88 5.64 20.80 22.83
C GLU A 88 4.74 20.63 24.05
N ILE A 89 4.08 19.47 24.20
CA ILE A 89 3.24 19.16 25.36
C ILE A 89 4.07 19.21 26.64
N VAL A 90 5.28 18.64 26.63
CA VAL A 90 6.15 18.64 27.81
C VAL A 90 6.63 20.05 28.14
N MET A 91 7.06 20.83 27.15
CA MET A 91 7.56 22.20 27.34
C MET A 91 6.49 23.13 27.93
N ILE A 92 5.23 22.99 27.50
CA ILE A 92 4.10 23.78 28.04
C ILE A 92 3.65 23.26 29.41
N GLY A 93 3.68 21.94 29.58
CA GLY A 93 3.22 21.26 30.78
C GLY A 93 4.22 21.23 31.93
N TRP A 94 5.46 21.67 31.72
CA TRP A 94 6.52 21.54 32.72
C TRP A 94 6.30 22.51 33.88
N SER A 95 5.97 21.97 35.05
CA SER A 95 5.89 22.77 36.28
C SER A 95 7.28 23.00 36.89
N ARG A 96 7.42 24.07 37.68
CA ARG A 96 8.64 24.33 38.48
C ARG A 96 8.97 23.20 39.46
N ASP A 97 7.98 22.39 39.81
CA ASP A 97 8.11 21.27 40.75
C ASP A 97 8.62 19.99 40.07
N GLY A 98 8.97 20.04 38.78
CA GLY A 98 9.49 18.91 38.02
C GLY A 98 8.44 17.87 37.65
N THR A 99 7.16 18.19 37.81
CA THR A 99 6.04 17.31 37.44
C THR A 99 5.32 17.84 36.19
N LEU A 100 4.79 16.92 35.38
CA LEU A 100 3.93 17.28 34.26
C LEU A 100 2.57 17.69 34.78
N ARG A 101 2.11 18.87 34.37
CA ARG A 101 0.73 19.30 34.60
C ARG A 101 -0.26 18.36 33.89
N PRO A 102 -1.29 17.84 34.59
CA PRO A 102 -2.27 16.93 33.99
C PRO A 102 -3.12 17.59 32.90
N ASP A 103 -3.24 18.92 32.94
CA ASP A 103 -3.91 19.80 31.99
C ASP A 103 -3.01 20.27 30.84
N SER A 104 -1.77 19.78 30.75
CA SER A 104 -0.78 20.16 29.72
C SER A 104 -1.28 20.04 28.28
N PHE A 105 -2.11 19.05 27.98
CA PHE A 105 -2.73 18.92 26.65
C PHE A 105 -3.79 19.99 26.38
N TYR A 106 -4.60 20.35 27.39
CA TYR A 106 -5.58 21.43 27.24
C TYR A 106 -4.89 22.78 27.15
N ALA A 107 -3.81 22.99 27.90
CA ALA A 107 -2.97 24.18 27.79
C ALA A 107 -2.34 24.32 26.39
N LEU A 108 -1.96 23.20 25.74
CA LEU A 108 -1.52 23.21 24.34
C LEU A 108 -2.67 23.64 23.41
N LEU A 109 -3.88 23.11 23.60
CA LEU A 109 -5.04 23.46 22.77
C LEU A 109 -5.44 24.93 22.94
N ASP A 110 -5.38 25.47 24.16
CA ASP A 110 -5.66 26.88 24.43
C ASP A 110 -4.60 27.77 23.77
N ARG A 111 -3.32 27.40 23.87
CA ARG A 111 -2.23 28.09 23.16
C ARG A 111 -2.44 28.11 21.65
N TYR A 112 -2.85 26.98 21.08
CA TYR A 112 -3.14 26.91 19.66
C TYR A 112 -4.40 27.69 19.26
N ALA A 113 -5.39 27.83 20.15
CA ALA A 113 -6.55 28.67 19.91
C ALA A 113 -6.16 30.16 19.87
N GLU A 114 -5.16 30.56 20.65
CA GLU A 114 -4.60 31.92 20.65
C GLU A 114 -3.62 32.16 19.48
N TYR A 115 -2.79 31.16 19.15
CA TYR A 115 -1.76 31.19 18.10
C TYR A 115 -1.93 30.03 17.10
N PRO A 116 -2.88 30.14 16.14
CA PRO A 116 -3.19 29.05 15.21
C PRO A 116 -2.04 28.70 14.27
N GLU A 117 -1.12 29.63 14.00
CA GLU A 117 0.11 29.41 13.23
C GLU A 117 1.05 28.38 13.87
N GLU A 118 0.96 28.17 15.18
CA GLU A 118 1.79 27.19 15.91
C GLU A 118 1.21 25.76 15.86
N MET A 119 0.00 25.56 15.31
CA MET A 119 -0.65 24.23 15.20
C MET A 119 0.04 23.24 14.24
N GLY A 120 1.19 23.60 13.65
CA GLY A 120 1.87 22.82 12.63
C GLY A 120 2.16 21.38 13.06
N ALA A 121 2.58 21.17 14.32
CA ALA A 121 2.88 19.85 14.86
C ALA A 121 1.64 18.94 14.92
N LEU A 122 0.54 19.47 15.47
CA LEU A 122 -0.74 18.76 15.62
C LEU A 122 -1.36 18.43 14.26
N ILE A 123 -1.45 19.43 13.36
CA ILE A 123 -2.00 19.25 12.01
C ILE A 123 -1.15 18.25 11.22
N GLY A 124 0.17 18.36 11.29
CA GLY A 124 1.08 17.43 10.63
C GLY A 124 0.91 16.01 11.14
N MET A 125 0.75 15.81 12.45
CA MET A 125 0.48 14.49 13.04
C MET A 125 -0.83 13.89 12.50
N ILE A 126 -1.93 14.66 12.53
CA ILE A 126 -3.23 14.21 12.02
C ILE A 126 -3.14 13.84 10.53
N CYS A 127 -2.49 14.70 9.73
CA CYS A 127 -2.30 14.47 8.30
C CYS A 127 -1.51 13.20 8.02
N ILE A 128 -0.38 12.99 8.70
CA ILE A 128 0.46 11.80 8.48
C ILE A 128 -0.24 10.55 9.01
N ALA A 129 -0.81 10.57 10.21
CA ALA A 129 -1.58 9.45 10.77
C ALA A 129 -2.71 9.02 9.83
N GLY A 130 -3.36 10.01 9.20
CA GLY A 130 -4.37 9.76 8.20
C GLY A 130 -3.85 9.21 6.89
N LEU A 131 -2.74 9.74 6.38
CA LEU A 131 -2.07 9.23 5.19
C LEU A 131 -1.63 7.77 5.38
N VAL A 132 -1.05 7.45 6.55
CA VAL A 132 -0.69 6.07 6.96
C VAL A 132 -1.92 5.18 6.93
N GLY A 133 -3.00 5.61 7.58
CA GLY A 133 -4.25 4.85 7.65
C GLY A 133 -4.80 4.54 6.27
N VAL A 134 -4.99 5.57 5.43
CA VAL A 134 -5.48 5.39 4.05
C VAL A 134 -4.56 4.47 3.24
N TRP A 135 -3.24 4.65 3.34
CA TRP A 135 -2.27 3.82 2.65
C TRP A 135 -2.37 2.34 3.07
N MET A 136 -2.41 2.05 4.38
CA MET A 136 -2.62 0.69 4.89
C MET A 136 -3.94 0.10 4.38
N GLY A 137 -5.01 0.90 4.39
CA GLY A 137 -6.33 0.52 3.92
C GLY A 137 -6.39 0.20 2.42
N LEU A 138 -5.59 0.89 1.60
CA LEU A 138 -5.53 0.67 0.15
C LEU A 138 -4.69 -0.55 -0.21
N PHE A 139 -3.50 -0.70 0.39
CA PHE A 139 -2.47 -1.63 -0.08
C PHE A 139 -2.37 -2.92 0.73
N MET A 140 -2.65 -2.89 2.04
CA MET A 140 -2.47 -4.05 2.92
C MET A 140 -3.75 -4.85 3.18
N ARG A 141 -4.72 -4.76 2.27
CA ARG A 141 -6.02 -5.46 2.38
C ARG A 141 -5.94 -6.99 2.41
N HIS A 142 -4.80 -7.55 1.99
CA HIS A 142 -4.56 -8.99 2.01
C HIS A 142 -4.16 -9.51 3.39
N TRP A 143 -3.77 -8.63 4.31
CA TRP A 143 -3.49 -8.98 5.70
C TRP A 143 -4.76 -8.96 6.54
N LYS A 144 -4.81 -9.85 7.54
CA LYS A 144 -5.82 -9.76 8.60
C LYS A 144 -5.58 -8.47 9.38
N ARG A 145 -6.64 -7.73 9.70
CA ARG A 145 -6.55 -6.44 10.42
C ARG A 145 -5.77 -6.55 11.73
N TRP A 146 -5.97 -7.63 12.48
CA TRP A 146 -5.25 -7.90 13.72
C TRP A 146 -3.75 -8.15 13.51
N ALA A 147 -3.36 -8.84 12.43
CA ALA A 147 -1.94 -9.05 12.11
C ALA A 147 -1.26 -7.73 11.73
N LEU A 148 -1.99 -6.86 11.03
CA LEU A 148 -1.49 -5.53 10.68
C LEU A 148 -1.38 -4.61 11.90
N PHE A 149 -2.35 -4.68 12.82
CA PHE A 149 -2.26 -4.02 14.13
C PHE A 149 -1.03 -4.51 14.91
N ALA A 150 -0.85 -5.82 15.02
CA ALA A 150 0.29 -6.40 15.73
C ALA A 150 1.63 -6.01 15.09
N ALA A 151 1.72 -6.04 13.75
CA ALA A 151 2.93 -5.61 13.04
C ALA A 151 3.22 -4.11 13.24
N TRP A 152 2.19 -3.27 13.23
CA TRP A 152 2.33 -1.84 13.49
C TRP A 152 2.76 -1.56 14.93
N MET A 153 2.12 -2.20 15.91
CA MET A 153 2.50 -2.09 17.32
C MET A 153 3.91 -2.61 17.56
N ALA A 154 4.30 -3.73 16.97
CA ALA A 154 5.66 -4.26 17.07
C ALA A 154 6.69 -3.29 16.46
N PHE A 155 6.35 -2.64 15.35
CA PHE A 155 7.21 -1.62 14.74
C PHE A 155 7.37 -0.38 15.64
N VAL A 156 6.26 0.14 16.17
CA VAL A 156 6.24 1.27 17.11
C VAL A 156 7.05 0.94 18.36
N LEU A 157 6.78 -0.21 19.00
CA LEU A 157 7.50 -0.67 20.20
C LEU A 157 8.98 -0.94 19.93
N GLY A 158 9.31 -1.50 18.76
CA GLY A 158 10.69 -1.72 18.35
C GLY A 158 11.46 -0.41 18.17
N TYR A 159 10.81 0.62 17.60
CA TYR A 159 11.41 1.94 17.47
C TYR A 159 11.56 2.64 18.83
N ILE A 160 10.56 2.54 19.72
CA ILE A 160 10.66 2.99 21.12
C ILE A 160 11.86 2.33 21.81
N GLY A 161 11.96 1.00 21.71
CA GLY A 161 13.06 0.24 22.28
C GLY A 161 14.42 0.66 21.72
N LEU A 162 14.50 0.94 20.41
CA LEU A 162 15.73 1.41 19.76
C LEU A 162 16.15 2.81 20.27
N ASP A 163 15.19 3.71 20.49
CA ASP A 163 15.47 5.07 20.99
C ASP A 163 15.97 5.03 22.44
N VAL A 164 15.36 4.19 23.28
CA VAL A 164 15.80 3.93 24.66
C VAL A 164 17.21 3.31 24.67
N LEU A 165 17.48 2.32 23.80
CA LEU A 165 18.80 1.70 23.68
C LEU A 165 19.86 2.69 23.20
N ARG A 166 19.54 3.57 22.25
CA ARG A 166 20.44 4.64 21.80
C ARG A 166 20.76 5.61 22.94
N ALA A 167 19.76 6.00 23.73
CA ALA A 167 19.97 6.83 24.91
C ALA A 167 20.91 6.13 25.90
N GLN A 168 20.71 4.85 26.17
CA GLN A 168 21.54 4.06 27.08
C GLN A 168 22.99 3.90 26.61
N TRP A 169 23.22 3.79 25.29
CA TRP A 169 24.56 3.65 24.70
C TRP A 169 25.39 4.94 24.67
N SER A 170 24.78 6.10 24.92
CA SER A 170 25.50 7.40 24.97
C SER A 170 26.36 7.61 26.24
N GLY A 171 26.56 6.55 27.05
CA GLY A 171 27.38 6.55 28.26
C GLY A 171 26.64 7.12 29.48
N PRO A 172 27.23 7.08 30.70
CA PRO A 172 26.56 7.45 31.95
C PRO A 172 25.97 8.88 31.96
N ARG A 173 26.36 9.72 31.00
CA ARG A 173 25.74 11.02 30.75
C ARG A 173 24.23 10.94 30.60
N TRP A 174 23.64 9.92 29.97
CA TRP A 174 22.17 9.83 29.83
C TRP A 174 21.45 9.78 31.19
N PHE A 175 22.08 9.18 32.20
CA PHE A 175 21.53 9.08 33.55
C PHE A 175 21.58 10.43 34.29
N PHE A 176 22.63 11.22 34.04
CA PHE A 176 22.82 12.56 34.62
C PHE A 176 22.28 13.69 33.74
N ALA A 177 21.88 13.43 32.51
CA ALA A 177 21.53 14.46 31.55
C ALA A 177 20.24 15.24 31.89
N PRO A 178 19.23 14.64 32.57
CA PRO A 178 18.17 15.42 33.21
C PRO A 178 18.68 16.33 34.34
N LEU A 179 19.70 15.91 35.09
CA LEU A 179 20.36 16.71 36.13
C LEU A 179 21.29 17.80 35.55
N LEU A 180 21.82 17.59 34.34
CA LEU A 180 22.75 18.49 33.65
C LEU A 180 22.02 19.47 32.70
N GLY A 181 20.69 19.35 32.55
CA GLY A 181 19.89 20.21 31.67
C GLY A 181 20.18 20.02 30.18
N GLU A 182 20.67 18.83 29.79
CA GLU A 182 21.11 18.55 28.42
C GLU A 182 19.88 18.30 27.51
N PRO A 183 19.68 19.07 26.43
CA PRO A 183 18.45 19.09 25.63
C PRO A 183 18.20 17.81 24.83
N TRP A 184 19.20 16.95 24.65
CA TRP A 184 19.09 15.68 23.93
C TRP A 184 18.73 14.49 24.83
N ALA A 185 18.79 14.66 26.16
CA ALA A 185 18.36 13.63 27.07
C ALA A 185 16.86 13.74 27.28
N LYS A 186 16.15 12.97 26.45
CA LYS A 186 14.72 12.78 26.61
C LYS A 186 14.46 12.30 28.04
N THR A 187 13.83 13.14 28.86
CA THR A 187 13.40 12.71 30.19
C THR A 187 12.47 11.50 30.03
N PRO A 188 12.42 10.55 30.98
CA PRO A 188 11.48 9.42 30.92
C PRO A 188 10.02 9.88 30.71
N LEU A 189 9.72 11.12 31.13
CA LEU A 189 8.47 11.84 30.90
C LEU A 189 8.23 12.17 29.41
N GLN A 190 9.21 12.70 28.67
CA GLN A 190 9.12 12.90 27.21
C GLN A 190 8.94 11.57 26.47
N GLY A 191 9.64 10.52 26.91
CA GLY A 191 9.46 9.17 26.38
C GLY A 191 8.02 8.66 26.58
N ALA A 192 7.47 8.83 27.79
CA ALA A 192 6.09 8.45 28.09
C ALA A 192 5.07 9.27 27.29
N MET A 193 5.26 10.59 27.17
CA MET A 193 4.37 11.47 26.42
C MET A 193 4.35 11.11 24.93
N TRP A 194 5.50 10.79 24.36
CA TRP A 194 5.61 10.33 22.99
C TRP A 194 4.84 9.03 22.74
N VAL A 195 4.90 8.05 23.67
CA VAL A 195 4.09 6.83 23.58
C VAL A 195 2.59 7.16 23.65
N ILE A 196 2.18 8.07 24.54
CA ILE A 196 0.78 8.49 24.69
C ILE A 196 0.28 9.14 23.40
N VAL A 197 1.05 10.05 22.79
CA VAL A 197 0.70 10.71 21.51
C VAL A 197 0.55 9.68 20.39
N VAL A 198 1.46 8.71 20.31
CA VAL A 198 1.37 7.65 19.30
C VAL A 198 0.10 6.81 19.52
N LEU A 199 -0.21 6.41 20.76
CA LEU A 199 -1.42 5.66 21.09
C LEU A 199 -2.69 6.47 20.79
N ALA A 200 -2.71 7.77 21.09
CA ALA A 200 -3.82 8.68 20.84
C ALA A 200 -4.11 8.88 19.35
N SER A 201 -3.12 8.67 18.49
CA SER A 201 -3.28 8.77 17.03
C SER A 201 -3.84 7.49 16.39
N LEU A 202 -3.80 6.34 17.08
CA LEU A 202 -4.27 5.05 16.55
C LEU A 202 -5.73 5.07 16.07
N PRO A 203 -6.71 5.68 16.78
CA PRO A 203 -8.09 5.76 16.29
C PRO A 203 -8.19 6.43 14.92
N ILE A 204 -7.41 7.50 14.69
CA ILE A 204 -7.36 8.22 13.41
C ILE A 204 -6.84 7.29 12.31
N THR A 205 -5.71 6.61 12.58
CA THR A 205 -5.11 5.66 11.64
C THR A 205 -6.07 4.52 11.30
N PHE A 206 -6.79 3.95 12.27
CA PHE A 206 -7.73 2.85 12.04
C PHE A 206 -9.01 3.29 11.32
N ALA A 207 -9.56 4.46 11.66
CA ALA A 207 -10.70 5.02 10.96
C ALA A 207 -10.38 5.23 9.47
N LEU A 208 -9.21 5.80 9.19
CA LEU A 208 -8.76 6.08 7.82
C LEU A 208 -8.29 4.83 7.08
N MET A 209 -7.85 3.79 7.79
CA MET A 209 -7.66 2.45 7.22
C MET A 209 -8.98 1.83 6.74
N ALA A 210 -10.04 1.93 7.55
CA ALA A 210 -11.37 1.46 7.14
C ALA A 210 -11.87 2.22 5.90
N PHE A 211 -11.64 3.53 5.86
CA PHE A 211 -11.93 4.38 4.71
C PHE A 211 -11.14 3.96 3.45
N GLY A 212 -9.82 3.83 3.53
CA GLY A 212 -8.99 3.36 2.41
C GLY A 212 -9.43 1.98 1.90
N GLY A 213 -9.80 1.09 2.82
CA GLY A 213 -10.37 -0.22 2.46
C GLY A 213 -11.72 -0.13 1.74
N ALA A 214 -12.58 0.83 2.10
CA ALA A 214 -13.84 1.10 1.41
C ALA A 214 -13.60 1.67 0.00
N VAL A 215 -12.69 2.63 -0.14
CA VAL A 215 -12.29 3.23 -1.42
C VAL A 215 -11.77 2.16 -2.37
N ALA A 216 -10.85 1.30 -1.93
CA ALA A 216 -10.33 0.22 -2.75
C ALA A 216 -11.44 -0.79 -3.17
N ARG A 217 -12.44 -1.05 -2.32
CA ARG A 217 -13.60 -1.89 -2.68
C ARG A 217 -14.43 -1.23 -3.78
N ALA A 218 -14.72 0.06 -3.63
CA ALA A 218 -15.48 0.83 -4.62
C ALA A 218 -14.76 0.86 -5.98
N LEU A 219 -13.45 1.11 -5.99
CA LEU A 219 -12.63 1.10 -7.20
C LEU A 219 -12.65 -0.26 -7.89
N ASN A 220 -12.51 -1.35 -7.13
CA ASN A 220 -12.54 -2.69 -7.72
C ASN A 220 -13.93 -3.04 -8.28
N ARG A 221 -15.02 -2.68 -7.57
CA ARG A 221 -16.40 -2.84 -8.07
C ARG A 221 -16.61 -2.07 -9.38
N ARG A 222 -16.16 -0.81 -9.46
CA ARG A 222 -16.21 0.00 -10.69
C ARG A 222 -15.42 -0.65 -11.84
N ARG A 223 -14.24 -1.19 -11.56
CA ARG A 223 -13.40 -1.89 -12.55
C ARG A 223 -14.08 -3.15 -13.09
N ILE A 224 -14.68 -3.95 -12.22
CA ILE A 224 -15.44 -5.16 -12.60
C ILE A 224 -16.67 -4.77 -13.42
N ALA A 225 -17.42 -3.74 -13.01
CA ALA A 225 -18.59 -3.25 -13.75
C ALA A 225 -18.22 -2.77 -15.16
N ARG A 226 -17.12 -2.02 -15.31
CA ARG A 226 -16.60 -1.58 -16.62
C ARG A 226 -16.21 -2.79 -17.49
N ARG A 227 -15.53 -3.79 -16.93
CA ARG A 227 -15.18 -5.03 -17.65
C ARG A 227 -16.43 -5.79 -18.11
N LYS A 228 -17.44 -5.93 -17.25
CA LYS A 228 -18.72 -6.56 -17.62
C LYS A 228 -19.40 -5.83 -18.77
N LYS A 229 -19.50 -4.49 -18.71
CA LYS A 229 -20.05 -3.66 -19.81
C LYS A 229 -19.29 -3.85 -21.13
N MET A 230 -17.95 -3.88 -21.07
CA MET A 230 -17.11 -4.12 -22.26
C MET A 230 -17.34 -5.51 -22.85
N LEU A 231 -17.45 -6.55 -22.02
CA LEU A 231 -17.73 -7.92 -22.47
C LEU A 231 -19.10 -8.05 -23.13
N VAL A 232 -20.13 -7.38 -22.59
CA VAL A 232 -21.48 -7.35 -23.20
C VAL A 232 -21.44 -6.69 -24.59
N ARG A 233 -20.75 -5.55 -24.73
CA ARG A 233 -20.57 -4.88 -26.03
C ARG A 233 -19.85 -5.77 -27.05
N LEU A 234 -18.79 -6.46 -26.62
CA LEU A 234 -18.07 -7.41 -27.48
C LEU A 234 -18.93 -8.61 -27.89
N ARG A 235 -19.87 -9.04 -27.04
CA ARG A 235 -20.81 -10.13 -27.35
C ARG A 235 -21.82 -9.70 -28.41
N HIS A 236 -22.41 -8.51 -28.27
CA HIS A 236 -23.33 -7.95 -29.27
C HIS A 236 -22.63 -7.64 -30.61
N ALA A 237 -21.36 -7.23 -30.59
CA ALA A 237 -20.59 -7.04 -31.82
C ALA A 237 -20.23 -8.35 -32.54
N ARG A 238 -20.26 -9.50 -31.85
CA ARG A 238 -19.95 -10.82 -32.41
C ARG A 238 -21.16 -11.62 -32.87
N THR A 239 -22.37 -11.27 -32.44
CA THR A 239 -23.59 -11.86 -32.99
C THR A 239 -23.81 -11.25 -34.38
N PRO A 240 -23.61 -12.01 -35.49
CA PRO A 240 -23.97 -11.51 -36.80
C PRO A 240 -25.47 -11.19 -36.81
N ARG A 241 -25.85 -10.07 -37.43
CA ARG A 241 -27.25 -9.82 -37.82
C ARG A 241 -27.65 -10.89 -38.84
N SER A 242 -28.03 -12.08 -38.38
CA SER A 242 -28.78 -13.04 -39.19
C SER A 242 -30.21 -12.52 -39.29
N GLY A 243 -30.49 -11.73 -40.31
CA GLY A 243 -31.83 -11.19 -40.52
C GLY A 243 -31.86 -9.88 -41.29
N ARG A 244 -31.37 -9.91 -42.53
CA ARG A 244 -31.89 -9.04 -43.59
C ARG A 244 -31.67 -9.72 -44.94
N THR A 245 -32.48 -10.73 -45.18
CA THR A 245 -32.83 -11.21 -46.50
C THR A 245 -34.20 -10.63 -46.81
N THR A 246 -34.21 -9.56 -47.59
CA THR A 246 -35.32 -9.13 -48.45
C THR A 246 -34.66 -8.58 -49.69
#